data_AF-A0A1G3B0L8-F1
#
_entry.id   AF-A0A1G3B0L8-F1
#
_cell.length_a   1.000
_cell.length_b   1.000
_cell.length_c   1.000
_cell.angle_alpha   90.00
_cell.angle_beta   90.00
_cell.angle_gamma   90.00
#
_symmetry.space_group_name_H-M   'P 1'
#
loop_
_entity.id
_entity.type
_entity.pdbx_description
1 polymer ?
#
loop_
_entity_poly.entity_id
_entity_poly.type
_entity_poly.pdbx_seq_one_letter_code
_entity_poly.pdbx_strand_id
1 'polypeptide(L)' 'MVDEPEKYRWSSYRYKAGIENLNWLDLDQCYINLGLTKKEHEGRYKEWMKDAIPEGECEMIRKTVHLPE' A
#
# COMPACT_ATOMS: atom_id res chain seq x y z
N MET A 1 0.17 -14.99 0.31
CA MET A 1 0.37 -13.55 0.64
C MET A 1 1.59 -13.06 -0.13
N VAL A 2 1.68 -11.80 -0.54
CA VAL A 2 2.86 -11.27 -1.25
C VAL A 2 3.82 -10.57 -0.28
N ASP A 3 5.10 -10.47 -0.65
CA ASP A 3 6.13 -9.85 0.19
C ASP A 3 6.21 -8.33 0.04
N GLU A 4 5.88 -7.79 -1.13
CA GLU A 4 5.90 -6.35 -1.38
C GLU A 4 4.51 -5.89 -1.86
N PRO A 5 4.05 -4.69 -1.43
CA PRO A 5 2.73 -4.19 -1.80
C PRO A 5 2.51 -4.10 -3.31
N GLU A 6 3.56 -3.75 -4.07
CA GLU A 6 3.53 -3.63 -5.53
C GLU A 6 3.26 -4.95 -6.26
N LYS A 7 3.67 -6.07 -5.67
CA LYS A 7 3.46 -7.43 -6.20
C LYS A 7 2.02 -7.89 -6.03
N TYR A 8 1.21 -7.22 -5.21
CA TYR A 8 -0.19 -7.56 -5.08
C TYR A 8 -1.00 -6.98 -6.24
N ARG A 9 -1.22 -7.80 -7.28
CA ARG A 9 -1.88 -7.39 -8.54
C ARG A 9 -3.22 -6.67 -8.33
N TRP A 10 -4.00 -7.15 -7.37
CA TRP A 10 -5.37 -6.72 -7.11
C TRP A 10 -5.49 -5.50 -6.18
N SER A 11 -4.37 -4.93 -5.74
CA SER A 11 -4.38 -3.70 -4.95
C SER A 11 -4.32 -2.43 -5.81
N SER A 12 -4.83 -1.34 -5.25
CA SER A 12 -4.64 0.01 -5.78
C SER A 12 -3.24 0.58 -5.54
N TYR A 13 -2.34 -0.17 -4.88
CA TYR A 13 -1.01 0.32 -4.48
C TYR A 13 -0.20 0.82 -5.67
N ARG A 14 -0.13 0.06 -6.78
CA ARG A 14 0.66 0.48 -7.96
C ARG A 14 0.20 1.81 -8.53
N TYR A 15 -1.11 2.09 -8.49
CA TYR A 15 -1.64 3.38 -8.91
C TYR A 15 -1.29 4.49 -7.92
N LYS A 16 -1.63 4.27 -6.64
CA LYS A 16 -1.40 5.24 -5.57
C LYS A 16 0.08 5.53 -5.30
N ALA A 17 0.99 4.63 -5.69
CA ALA A 17 2.44 4.81 -5.60
C ALA A 17 3.08 5.45 -6.86
N GLY A 18 2.28 5.71 -7.91
CA GLY A 18 2.74 6.27 -9.18
C GLY A 18 3.44 5.27 -10.12
N ILE A 19 3.30 3.97 -9.88
CA ILE A 19 3.95 2.89 -10.65
C ILE A 19 3.17 2.61 -11.94
N GLU A 20 1.84 2.62 -11.86
CA GLU A 20 0.94 2.29 -12.96
C GLU A 20 -0.15 3.36 -13.07
N ASN A 21 -0.61 3.65 -14.29
CA ASN A 21 -1.74 4.55 -14.50
C ASN A 21 -2.98 3.73 -14.86
N LEU A 22 -4.00 3.78 -14.00
CA LEU A 22 -5.27 3.06 -14.13
C LEU A 22 -6.39 4.08 -14.32
N ASN A 23 -6.93 4.15 -15.54
CA ASN A 23 -7.96 5.14 -15.88
C ASN A 23 -9.36 4.81 -15.32
N TRP A 24 -9.51 3.65 -14.69
CA TRP A 24 -10.79 3.15 -14.16
C TRP A 24 -10.85 3.18 -12.63
N LEU A 25 -9.77 3.59 -11.97
CA LEU A 25 -9.67 3.56 -10.51
C LEU A 25 -10.01 4.93 -9.92
N ASP A 26 -11.10 4.97 -9.16
CA ASP A 26 -11.46 6.15 -8.38
C ASP A 26 -10.55 6.33 -7.17
N LEU A 27 -10.30 7.60 -6.82
CA LEU A 27 -9.50 7.97 -5.66
C LEU A 27 -10.38 8.37 -4.49
N ASP A 28 -10.12 7.78 -3.32
CA ASP A 28 -10.77 8.18 -2.08
C ASP A 28 -10.22 9.50 -1.53
N GLN A 29 -11.05 10.19 -0.74
CA GLN A 29 -10.69 11.49 -0.17
C GLN A 29 -9.50 11.42 0.79
N CYS A 30 -9.30 10.29 1.48
CA CYS A 30 -8.15 10.13 2.37
C CYS A 30 -6.83 10.17 1.59
N TYR A 31 -6.78 9.50 0.44
CA TYR A 31 -5.63 9.60 -0.47
C TYR A 31 -5.45 11.00 -1.05
N ILE A 32 -6.53 11.63 -1.52
CA ILE A 32 -6.49 13.00 -2.09
C ILE A 32 -6.00 14.01 -1.05
N ASN A 33 -6.36 13.82 0.22
CA ASN A 33 -5.94 14.72 1.30
C ASN A 33 -4.47 14.53 1.71
N LEU A 34 -3.75 13.54 1.17
CA LEU A 34 -2.35 13.36 1.47
C LEU A 34 -1.49 14.53 0.99
N GLY A 35 -1.91 15.31 0.00
CA GLY A 35 -1.09 16.36 -0.60
C GLY A 35 -1.91 17.28 -1.51
N LEU A 36 -1.26 18.27 -2.11
CA LEU A 36 -1.91 19.22 -3.02
C LEU A 36 -1.70 18.84 -4.48
N THR A 37 -0.66 18.06 -4.75
CA THR A 37 -0.28 17.60 -6.09
C THR A 37 -0.21 16.08 -6.16
N LYS A 38 -0.37 15.54 -7.36
CA LYS A 38 -0.23 14.09 -7.63
C LYS A 38 1.10 13.53 -7.10
N LYS A 39 2.21 14.26 -7.28
CA LYS A 39 3.53 13.85 -6.77
C LYS A 39 3.57 13.75 -5.25
N GLU A 40 2.92 14.69 -4.56
CA GLU A 40 2.84 14.67 -3.10
C GLU A 40 1.96 13.53 -2.60
N HIS A 41 0.85 13.22 -3.29
CA HIS A 41 0.02 12.06 -2.99
C HIS A 41 0.85 10.78 -3.06
N GLU A 42 1.54 10.56 -4.19
CA GLU A 42 2.35 9.37 -4.42
C GLU A 42 3.49 9.24 -3.39
N GLY A 43 4.19 10.34 -3.11
CA GLY A 43 5.29 10.37 -2.15
C GLY A 43 4.84 10.03 -0.73
N ARG A 44 3.86 10.77 -0.22
CA ARG A 44 3.36 10.59 1.15
C ARG A 44 2.62 9.27 1.34
N TYR A 45 1.95 8.76 0.29
CA TYR A 45 1.34 7.43 0.34
C TYR A 45 2.40 6.32 0.48
N LYS A 46 3.52 6.43 -0.23
CA LYS A 46 4.64 5.47 -0.12
C LYS A 46 5.29 5.52 1.25
N GLU A 47 5.48 6.71 1.81
CA GLU A 47 6.00 6.89 3.19
C GLU A 47 5.05 6.29 4.21
N TRP A 48 3.76 6.66 4.14
CA TRP A 48 2.74 6.13 5.03
C TRP A 48 2.67 4.60 4.98
N MET A 49 2.74 3.98 3.80
CA MET A 49 2.72 2.52 3.70
C MET A 49 3.98 1.84 4.24
N LYS A 50 5.13 2.50 4.22
CA LYS A 50 6.34 1.99 4.85
C LYS A 50 6.25 2.08 6.37
N ASP A 51 5.74 3.19 6.88
CA ASP A 51 5.63 3.44 8.33
C ASP A 51 4.47 2.66 8.96
N ALA A 52 3.39 2.41 8.21
CA ALA A 52 2.21 1.70 8.68
C ALA A 52 2.43 0.19 8.89
N ILE A 53 3.55 -0.36 8.42
CA ILE A 53 3.91 -1.76 8.64
C ILE A 53 5.13 -1.78 9.58
N PRO A 54 4.91 -1.94 10.90
CA PRO A 54 6.01 -2.11 11.83
C PRO A 54 6.91 -3.27 11.40
N GLU A 55 8.23 -3.10 11.57
CA GLU A 55 9.19 -4.14 11.22
C GLU A 55 8.87 -5.43 11.99
N GLY A 56 8.72 -6.54 11.27
CA GLY A 56 8.38 -7.84 11.86
C GLY A 56 6.89 -8.10 12.10
N GLU A 57 5.97 -7.12 11.96
CA GLU A 57 4.53 -7.37 12.18
C GLU A 57 3.95 -8.32 11.14
N CYS A 58 4.30 -8.12 9.86
CA CYS A 58 3.90 -9.05 8.79
C CYS A 58 4.43 -10.48 9.05
N GLU A 59 5.62 -10.61 9.62
CA GLU A 59 6.21 -11.92 9.95
C GLU A 59 5.48 -12.58 11.13
N MET A 60 5.11 -11.79 12.15
CA MET A 60 4.29 -12.25 13.28
C MET A 60 2.91 -12.73 12.83
N ILE A 61 2.20 -11.93 12.02
CA ILE A 61 0.89 -12.31 11.46
C ILE A 61 1.01 -13.60 10.66
N ARG A 62 2.07 -13.74 9.82
CA ARG A 62 2.33 -14.97 9.06
C ARG A 62 2.53 -16.18 9.98
N LYS A 63 3.31 -16.05 11.05
CA LYS A 63 3.56 -17.14 12.02
C LYS A 63 2.28 -17.54 12.76
N THR A 64 1.44 -16.58 13.14
CA THR A 64 0.19 -16.85 13.86
C THR A 64 -0.90 -17.47 12.97
N VAL A 65 -1.03 -17.03 11.72
CA VAL A 65 -2.02 -17.58 10.76
C VAL A 65 -1.64 -18.99 10.27
N HIS A 66 -0.39 -19.42 10.45
CA HIS A 66 0.11 -20.74 10.05
C HIS A 66 0.27 -21.74 11.22
N LEU A 67 -0.27 -21.46 12.41
CA LEU A 67 -0.29 -22.45 13.49
C LEU A 67 -1.11 -23.69 13.05
N PRO A 68 -0.51 -24.90 13.01
CA PRO A 68 -1.29 -26.12 12.91
C PRO A 68 -2.07 -26.33 14.22
N GLU A 69 -3.32 -26.76 14.11
CA GLU A 69 -4.15 -27.21 15.24
C GLU A 69 -3.52 -28.39 15.99
#